data_AF-A0A4Q6AZA0-F1
#
_entry.id   AF-A0A4Q6AZA0-F1
#
_cell.length_a   1.000
_cell.length_b   1.000
_cell.length_c   1.000
_cell.angle_alpha   90.00
_cell.angle_beta   90.00
_cell.angle_gamma   90.00
#
_symmetry.space_group_name_H-M   'P 1'
#
loop_
_entity.id
_entity.type
_entity.pdbx_description
1 polymer ?
#
loop_
_entity_poly.entity_id
_entity_poly.type
_entity_poly.pdbx_seq_one_letter_code
_entity_poly.pdbx_strand_id
1 'polypeptide(L)'
;MQSEKSLKKDKSNKDKDSADANHETLLKIFTVPESEESTLGRIEAQISSNLMDFLKEHVVSSGISPQELEQNFLESKIPEKPVFVSEQAEYLLKEVVAESVHTASPTFIGHMT
;
A
#
# COMPACT_ATOMS: atom_id res chain seq x y z
N MET A 1 -17.87 -23.57 -50.18
CA MET A 1 -16.52 -23.78 -49.63
C MET A 1 -15.91 -22.42 -49.40
N GLN A 2 -15.40 -22.20 -48.18
CA GLN A 2 -14.55 -21.08 -47.75
C GLN A 2 -15.24 -19.70 -47.67
N SER A 3 -15.14 -18.92 -46.60
CA SER A 3 -14.52 -19.09 -45.29
C SER A 3 -15.11 -18.01 -44.39
N GLU A 4 -15.57 -18.40 -43.20
CA GLU A 4 -15.75 -17.49 -42.09
C GLU A 4 -14.40 -16.87 -41.72
N LYS A 5 -14.32 -15.54 -41.66
CA LYS A 5 -13.28 -14.87 -40.90
C LYS A 5 -13.80 -13.53 -40.39
N SER A 6 -14.67 -13.61 -39.39
CA SER A 6 -14.89 -12.51 -38.45
C SER A 6 -13.60 -12.29 -37.67
N LEU A 7 -12.76 -11.36 -38.13
CA LEU A 7 -11.65 -10.86 -37.34
C LEU A 7 -12.21 -9.88 -36.32
N LYS A 8 -12.64 -10.41 -35.16
CA LYS A 8 -12.83 -9.60 -33.95
C LYS A 8 -11.48 -8.99 -33.64
N LYS A 9 -11.34 -7.69 -33.88
CA LYS A 9 -10.18 -6.90 -33.49
C LYS A 9 -10.13 -6.89 -31.97
N ASP A 10 -9.02 -7.43 -31.49
CA ASP A 10 -8.66 -7.65 -30.10
C ASP A 10 -9.00 -6.45 -29.21
N LYS A 11 -9.62 -6.74 -28.06
CA LYS A 11 -9.85 -5.74 -27.02
C LYS A 11 -8.47 -5.29 -26.56
N SER A 12 -8.17 -3.99 -26.63
CA SER A 12 -6.90 -3.48 -26.13
C SER A 12 -6.79 -3.82 -24.64
N ASN A 13 -6.05 -4.88 -24.33
CA ASN A 13 -5.52 -5.14 -23.01
C ASN A 13 -4.68 -3.91 -22.67
N LYS A 14 -5.22 -3.01 -21.84
CA LYS A 14 -4.39 -2.01 -21.19
C LYS A 14 -3.48 -2.82 -20.27
N ASP A 15 -2.28 -3.10 -20.76
CA ASP A 15 -1.20 -3.58 -19.91
C ASP A 15 -1.12 -2.59 -18.74
N LYS A 16 -1.51 -3.04 -17.54
CA LYS A 16 -1.14 -2.34 -16.31
C LYS A 16 0.38 -2.27 -16.35
N ASP A 17 0.95 -1.07 -16.37
CA ASP A 17 2.41 -0.86 -16.34
C ASP A 17 3.00 -1.79 -15.27
N SER A 18 3.76 -2.80 -15.68
CA SER A 18 4.40 -3.70 -14.73
C SER A 18 5.58 -2.97 -14.12
N ALA A 19 5.66 -2.90 -12.79
CA ALA A 19 6.84 -2.34 -12.15
C ALA A 19 8.07 -3.20 -12.45
N ASP A 20 9.18 -2.53 -12.74
CA ASP A 20 10.48 -3.17 -12.98
C ASP A 20 11.50 -2.65 -11.96
N ALA A 21 12.35 -3.55 -11.48
CA ALA A 21 13.33 -3.26 -10.45
C ALA A 21 14.73 -3.19 -11.09
N ASN A 22 15.26 -1.97 -11.21
CA ASN A 22 16.62 -1.74 -11.69
C ASN A 22 17.60 -1.52 -10.52
N HIS A 23 18.80 -2.10 -10.60
CA HIS A 23 19.82 -2.00 -9.55
C HIS A 23 20.24 -0.55 -9.26
N GLU A 24 20.43 0.26 -10.29
CA GLU A 24 20.77 1.69 -10.14
C GLU A 24 19.67 2.45 -9.40
N THR A 25 18.41 2.17 -9.75
CA THR A 25 17.24 2.77 -9.09
C THR A 25 17.14 2.35 -7.62
N LEU A 26 17.36 1.07 -7.31
CA LEU A 26 17.39 0.57 -5.94
C LEU A 26 18.48 1.24 -5.11
N LEU A 27 19.70 1.36 -5.64
CA LEU A 27 20.79 2.04 -4.94
C LEU A 27 20.45 3.51 -4.68
N LYS A 28 19.89 4.20 -5.69
CA LYS A 28 19.50 5.61 -5.57
C LYS A 28 18.50 5.82 -4.43
N ILE A 29 17.47 4.96 -4.33
CA ILE A 29 16.43 5.03 -3.28
C ILE A 29 17.04 5.04 -1.87
N PHE A 30 18.12 4.28 -1.63
CA PHE A 30 18.71 4.14 -0.30
C PHE A 30 19.92 5.05 -0.02
N THR A 31 20.46 5.73 -1.03
CA THR A 31 21.72 6.49 -0.91
C THR A 31 21.58 7.98 -1.20
N VAL A 32 20.51 8.40 -1.87
CA VAL A 32 20.28 9.79 -2.24
C VAL A 32 19.06 10.31 -1.48
N PRO A 33 19.16 11.46 -0.79
CA PRO A 33 18.00 12.10 -0.21
C PRO A 33 17.03 12.50 -1.34
N GLU A 34 15.79 12.05 -1.24
CA GLU A 34 14.74 12.41 -2.20
C GLU A 34 14.24 13.83 -1.94
N SER A 35 13.90 14.55 -3.00
CA SER A 35 13.32 15.89 -2.88
C SER A 35 11.83 15.81 -2.56
N GLU A 36 11.27 16.85 -1.94
CA GLU A 36 9.82 16.92 -1.65
C GLU A 36 8.95 16.83 -2.92
N GLU A 37 9.45 17.32 -4.05
CA GLU A 37 8.75 17.26 -5.34
C GLU A 37 8.85 15.88 -6.02
N SER A 38 9.75 15.00 -5.57
CA SER A 38 9.95 13.66 -6.11
C SER A 38 8.72 12.77 -5.88
N THR A 39 8.64 11.66 -6.64
CA THR A 39 7.54 10.70 -6.45
C THR A 39 7.58 10.07 -5.05
N LEU A 40 8.77 9.76 -4.53
CA LEU A 40 8.89 9.18 -3.19
C LEU A 40 8.59 10.20 -2.10
N GLY A 41 9.05 11.44 -2.24
CA GLY A 41 8.75 12.53 -1.31
C GLY A 41 7.25 12.83 -1.22
N ARG A 42 6.52 12.76 -2.35
CA ARG A 42 5.05 12.86 -2.33
C ARG A 42 4.38 11.71 -1.58
N ILE A 43 4.86 10.47 -1.78
CA ILE A 43 4.34 9.29 -1.06
C ILE A 43 4.60 9.44 0.45
N GLU A 44 5.79 9.87 0.85
CA GLU A 44 6.15 10.11 2.25
C GLU A 44 5.25 11.19 2.88
N ALA A 45 5.00 12.29 2.16
CA ALA A 45 4.09 13.34 2.61
C ALA A 45 2.66 12.81 2.77
N GLN A 46 2.17 11.96 1.85
CA GLN A 46 0.85 11.33 1.95
C GLN A 46 0.75 10.37 3.15
N ILE A 47 1.77 9.53 3.36
CA ILE A 47 1.83 8.63 4.52
C ILE A 47 1.83 9.44 5.81
N SER A 48 2.63 10.51 5.87
CA SER A 48 2.71 11.39 7.04
C SER A 48 1.37 12.07 7.33
N SER A 49 0.69 12.57 6.30
CA SER A 49 -0.64 13.16 6.45
C SER A 49 -1.66 12.15 6.96
N ASN A 50 -1.72 10.97 6.34
CA ASN A 50 -2.67 9.92 6.74
C ASN A 50 -2.39 9.42 8.16
N LEU A 51 -1.13 9.29 8.55
CA LEU A 51 -0.74 8.95 9.91
C LEU A 51 -1.13 10.05 10.91
N MET A 52 -0.93 11.33 10.56
CA MET A 52 -1.36 12.44 11.41
C MET A 52 -2.87 12.47 11.60
N ASP A 53 -3.64 12.14 10.56
CA ASP A 53 -5.08 12.08 10.65
C ASP A 53 -5.54 10.86 11.47
N PHE A 54 -4.90 9.70 11.29
CA PHE A 54 -5.07 8.53 12.16
C PHE A 54 -4.80 8.88 13.64
N LEU A 55 -3.69 9.55 13.95
CA LEU A 55 -3.35 9.93 15.33
C LEU A 55 -4.34 10.95 15.95
N LYS A 56 -5.03 11.76 15.13
CA LYS A 56 -6.08 12.69 15.59
C LYS A 56 -7.42 12.00 15.82
N GLU A 57 -7.68 10.87 15.15
CA GLU A 57 -8.90 10.11 15.36
C GLU A 57 -8.89 9.51 16.78
N HIS A 58 -9.98 9.71 17.52
CA HIS A 58 -10.09 9.34 18.93
C HIS A 58 -10.49 7.86 19.12
N VAL A 59 -10.33 7.03 18.08
CA VAL A 59 -10.75 5.64 18.06
C VAL A 59 -9.56 4.78 18.49
N VAL A 60 -9.67 4.14 19.66
CA VAL A 60 -8.55 3.39 20.27
C VAL A 60 -8.23 2.10 19.50
N SER A 61 -9.23 1.53 18.82
CA SER A 61 -9.15 0.33 17.99
C SER A 61 -10.27 0.39 16.96
N SER A 62 -10.00 -0.08 15.74
CA SER A 62 -11.04 -0.42 14.79
C SER A 62 -12.01 -1.43 15.42
N GLY A 63 -13.26 -1.42 14.94
CA GLY A 63 -14.31 -2.34 15.41
C GLY A 63 -14.22 -3.76 14.84
N ILE A 64 -13.10 -4.11 14.17
CA ILE A 64 -12.90 -5.45 13.60
C ILE A 64 -12.78 -6.49 14.73
N SER A 65 -13.34 -7.68 14.53
CA SER A 65 -13.08 -8.78 15.47
C SER A 65 -11.68 -9.35 15.26
N PRO A 66 -11.02 -9.87 16.31
CA PRO A 66 -9.70 -10.51 16.17
C PRO A 66 -9.67 -11.65 15.13
N GLN A 67 -10.75 -12.43 15.04
CA GLN A 67 -10.88 -13.53 14.09
C GLN A 67 -10.94 -13.04 12.65
N GLU A 68 -11.66 -11.95 12.39
CA GLU A 68 -11.71 -11.32 11.06
C GLU A 68 -10.35 -10.70 10.70
N LEU A 69 -9.69 -10.06 11.67
CA LEU A 69 -8.34 -9.51 11.49
C LEU A 69 -7.34 -10.63 11.12
N GLU A 70 -7.32 -11.73 11.87
CA GLU A 70 -6.48 -12.88 11.55
C GLU A 70 -6.73 -13.37 10.12
N GLN A 71 -7.99 -13.55 9.73
CA GLN A 71 -8.36 -14.01 8.40
C GLN A 71 -7.89 -13.09 7.28
N ASN A 72 -7.89 -11.77 7.50
CA ASN A 72 -7.41 -10.79 6.53
C ASN A 72 -5.90 -10.94 6.22
N PHE A 73 -5.12 -11.44 7.18
CA PHE A 73 -3.67 -11.61 7.03
C PHE A 73 -3.24 -13.06 6.76
N LEU A 74 -4.11 -14.06 6.96
CA LEU A 74 -3.79 -15.49 6.71
C LEU A 74 -3.29 -15.77 5.29
N GLU A 75 -3.80 -15.04 4.30
CA GLU A 75 -3.44 -15.22 2.89
C GLU A 75 -2.47 -14.16 2.35
N SER A 76 -1.88 -13.33 3.22
CA SER A 76 -0.92 -12.32 2.80
C SER A 76 0.30 -12.99 2.15
N LYS A 77 0.60 -12.57 0.91
CA LYS A 77 1.68 -13.14 0.10
C LYS A 77 2.64 -12.05 -0.32
N ILE A 78 3.92 -12.37 -0.30
CA ILE A 78 4.94 -11.54 -0.92
C ILE A 78 4.77 -11.66 -2.44
N PRO A 79 4.59 -10.55 -3.18
CA PRO A 79 4.43 -10.61 -4.62
C PRO A 79 5.72 -11.12 -5.28
N GLU A 80 5.58 -12.03 -6.25
CA GLU A 80 6.72 -12.60 -7.00
C GLU A 80 7.34 -11.58 -7.97
N LYS A 81 6.58 -10.57 -8.36
CA LYS A 81 7.01 -9.50 -9.25
C LYS A 81 7.07 -8.18 -8.50
N PRO A 82 7.93 -7.25 -8.91
CA PRO A 82 7.94 -5.90 -8.33
C PRO A 82 6.56 -5.24 -8.45
N VAL A 83 6.24 -4.43 -7.46
CA VAL A 83 5.06 -3.57 -7.42
C VAL A 83 5.51 -2.13 -7.22
N PHE A 84 4.68 -1.16 -7.61
CA PHE A 84 5.00 0.24 -7.37
C PHE A 84 5.00 0.54 -5.87
N VAL A 85 5.95 1.36 -5.43
CA VAL A 85 6.03 1.79 -4.02
C VAL A 85 4.74 2.50 -3.57
N SER A 86 4.10 3.25 -4.47
CA SER A 86 2.81 3.90 -4.19
C SER A 86 1.69 2.89 -3.91
N GLU A 87 1.63 1.80 -4.66
CA GLU A 87 0.63 0.74 -4.47
C GLU A 87 0.84 0.03 -3.13
N GLN A 88 2.10 -0.27 -2.80
CA GLN A 88 2.44 -0.87 -1.51
C GLN A 88 2.14 0.07 -0.33
N ALA A 89 2.43 1.37 -0.47
CA ALA A 89 2.13 2.37 0.55
C ALA A 89 0.62 2.50 0.80
N GLU A 90 -0.19 2.53 -0.26
CA GLU A 90 -1.65 2.59 -0.17
C GLU A 90 -2.22 1.34 0.53
N TYR A 91 -1.70 0.15 0.22
CA TYR A 91 -2.08 -1.09 0.91
C TYR A 91 -1.80 -1.01 2.42
N LEU A 92 -0.58 -0.60 2.81
CA LEU A 92 -0.21 -0.50 4.23
C LEU A 92 -1.09 0.49 5.00
N LEU A 93 -1.39 1.63 4.39
CA LEU A 93 -2.27 2.63 4.97
C LEU A 93 -3.69 2.09 5.18
N LYS A 94 -4.23 1.36 4.20
CA LYS A 94 -5.60 0.86 4.24
C LYS A 94 -5.79 -0.35 5.14
N GLU A 95 -4.82 -1.25 5.18
CA GLU A 95 -5.00 -2.56 5.83
C GLU A 95 -4.26 -2.68 7.16
N VAL A 96 -3.10 -2.03 7.32
CA VAL A 96 -2.28 -2.17 8.54
C VAL A 96 -2.50 -0.99 9.48
N VAL A 97 -2.42 0.23 8.96
CA VAL A 97 -2.60 1.44 9.80
C VAL A 97 -4.04 1.52 10.31
N ALA A 98 -5.04 1.28 9.47
CA ALA A 98 -6.45 1.32 9.86
C ALA A 98 -6.81 0.38 11.03
N GLU A 99 -6.11 -0.75 11.15
CA GLU A 99 -6.35 -1.77 12.18
C GLU A 99 -5.36 -1.68 13.36
N SER A 100 -4.54 -0.62 13.42
CA SER A 100 -3.54 -0.42 14.47
C SER A 100 -4.16 0.18 15.74
N VAL A 101 -3.58 -0.12 16.90
CA VAL A 101 -4.02 0.41 18.21
C VAL A 101 -3.33 1.74 18.51
N HIS A 102 -4.09 2.74 18.94
CA HIS A 102 -3.58 4.07 19.29
C HIS A 102 -2.96 4.07 20.69
N THR A 103 -1.77 3.49 20.85
CA THR A 103 -1.09 3.44 22.16
C THR A 103 -0.70 4.82 22.70
N ALA A 104 -0.54 5.81 21.82
CA ALA A 104 -0.29 7.20 22.18
C ALA A 104 -1.55 7.99 22.57
N SER A 105 -2.75 7.40 22.43
CA SER A 105 -3.99 8.08 22.82
C SER A 105 -4.02 8.33 24.34
N PRO A 106 -4.38 9.53 24.81
CA PRO A 106 -4.55 9.81 26.24
C PRO A 106 -5.58 8.91 26.94
N THR A 107 -6.46 8.26 26.18
CA THR A 107 -7.48 7.32 26.69
C THR A 107 -7.01 5.87 26.71
N PHE A 108 -5.86 5.55 26.12
CA PHE A 108 -5.28 4.21 26.17
C PHE A 108 -4.60 3.98 27.53
N ILE A 109 -5.21 3.16 28.37
CA ILE A 109 -4.67 2.75 29.67
C ILE A 109 -4.34 1.26 29.58
N GLY A 110 -3.12 0.93 29.15
CA GLY A 110 -2.65 -0.44 28.95
C GLY A 110 -1.13 -0.57 29.18
N HIS A 111 -0.63 -1.81 29.25
CA HIS A 111 0.77 -2.11 29.58
C HIS A 111 1.73 -2.13 28.39
N MET A 112 1.25 -1.98 27.15
CA MET A 112 2.09 -2.01 25.97
C MET A 112 2.66 -0.62 25.68
N THR A 113 3.76 -0.29 26.37
CA THR A 113 4.71 0.77 26.05
C THR A 113 6.12 0.24 26.19
#